data_AF-A0A5D6YAW0-F1
#
_entry.id   AF-A0A5D6YAW0-F1
#
_cell.length_a   1.000
_cell.length_b   1.000
_cell.length_c   1.000
_cell.angle_alpha   90.00
_cell.angle_beta   90.00
_cell.angle_gamma   90.00
#
_symmetry.space_group_name_H-M   'P 1'
#
loop_
_entity.id
_entity.type
_entity.pdbx_description
1 polymer ?
#
loop_
_entity_poly.entity_id
_entity_poly.type
_entity_poly.pdbx_seq_one_letter_code
_entity_poly.pdbx_strand_id
1 'polypeptide(L)'
;MFEGKPTVFDSFASHNDEITHIAPGGLHLAGNDFTSVQAVAIRHLNGEFWGVQYHPEYDLHELARLTYCRRAKLVELGFFPDMKRADEYVDDLENLHIDPSRYDIAWRLGIDADVMDETVKNCETRNFIKHLALPFKALVEGAK
;
A
#
# COMPACT_ATOMS: atom_id res chain seq x y z
N MET A 1 -5.38 12.77 4.58
CA MET A 1 -4.66 11.60 4.03
C MET A 1 -5.10 11.24 2.60
N PHE A 2 -6.37 10.97 2.35
CA PHE A 2 -6.87 10.44 1.06
C PHE A 2 -7.43 11.47 0.06
N GLU A 3 -6.98 12.73 0.09
CA GLU A 3 -7.45 13.75 -0.88
C GLU A 3 -7.11 13.31 -2.31
N GLY A 4 -8.14 13.02 -3.12
CA GLY A 4 -7.99 12.55 -4.50
C GLY A 4 -7.79 11.04 -4.67
N LYS A 5 -7.89 10.24 -3.59
CA LYS A 5 -7.93 8.77 -3.69
C LYS A 5 -9.38 8.27 -3.81
N PRO A 6 -9.67 7.20 -4.56
CA PRO A 6 -10.98 6.56 -4.55
C PRO A 6 -11.44 6.18 -3.14
N THR A 7 -12.75 6.08 -2.92
CA THR A 7 -13.32 5.73 -1.61
C THR A 7 -13.11 4.26 -1.23
N VAL A 8 -12.96 3.41 -2.25
CA VAL A 8 -12.58 2.00 -2.16
C VAL A 8 -11.48 1.82 -3.18
N PHE A 9 -10.38 1.20 -2.79
CA PHE A 9 -9.23 1.01 -3.66
C PHE A 9 -8.45 -0.24 -3.29
N ASP A 10 -7.72 -0.78 -4.25
CA ASP A 10 -6.75 -1.85 -4.02
C ASP A 10 -5.37 -1.31 -3.62
N SER A 11 -4.67 -2.06 -2.76
CA SER A 11 -3.28 -1.79 -2.40
C SER A 11 -2.57 -3.07 -1.97
N PHE A 12 -1.26 -3.14 -2.21
CA PHE A 12 -0.46 -4.28 -1.77
C PHE A 12 -0.23 -4.26 -0.26
N ALA A 13 -0.34 -5.41 0.40
CA ALA A 13 -0.13 -5.56 1.83
C ALA A 13 0.83 -6.71 2.12
N SER A 14 1.71 -6.53 3.11
CA SER A 14 2.67 -7.53 3.55
C SER A 14 2.90 -7.42 5.06
N HIS A 15 1.92 -7.87 5.85
CA HIS A 15 2.00 -7.88 7.31
C HIS A 15 1.25 -9.09 7.88
N ASN A 16 1.63 -9.50 9.09
CA ASN A 16 0.95 -10.58 9.84
C ASN A 16 0.28 -10.08 11.12
N ASP A 17 0.78 -8.95 11.65
CA ASP A 17 0.21 -8.31 12.84
C ASP A 17 -0.76 -7.21 12.41
N GLU A 18 -1.66 -6.83 13.32
CA GLU A 18 -2.61 -5.74 13.11
C GLU A 18 -2.75 -4.86 14.35
N ILE A 19 -3.19 -3.62 14.13
CA ILE A 19 -3.60 -2.72 15.20
C ILE A 19 -4.98 -3.16 15.70
N THR A 20 -5.05 -3.56 16.97
CA THR A 20 -6.32 -3.96 17.61
C THR A 20 -7.02 -2.82 18.35
N HIS A 21 -6.28 -1.79 18.77
CA HIS A 21 -6.80 -0.68 19.55
C HIS A 21 -6.11 0.63 19.16
N ILE A 22 -6.90 1.68 18.94
CA ILE A 22 -6.40 3.03 18.67
C ILE A 22 -6.50 3.86 19.94
N ALA A 23 -5.38 4.42 20.39
CA ALA A 23 -5.33 5.27 21.58
C ALA A 23 -6.03 6.63 21.35
N PRO A 24 -6.44 7.35 22.42
CA PRO A 24 -7.02 8.69 22.30
C PRO A 24 -6.13 9.63 21.46
N GLY A 25 -6.76 10.39 20.57
CA GLY A 25 -6.06 11.25 19.60
C GLY A 25 -5.80 10.57 18.25
N GLY A 26 -6.03 9.26 18.14
CA GLY A 26 -6.06 8.54 16.87
C GLY A 26 -7.42 8.57 16.18
N LEU A 27 -7.40 8.69 14.86
CA LEU A 27 -8.54 8.63 13.96
C LEU A 27 -8.35 7.42 13.04
N HIS A 28 -9.33 6.51 13.04
CA HIS A 28 -9.42 5.41 12.09
C HIS A 28 -9.87 5.93 10.72
N LEU A 29 -9.15 5.56 9.66
CA LEU A 29 -9.38 6.10 8.32
C LEU A 29 -9.74 5.03 7.27
N ALA A 30 -9.26 3.79 7.43
CA ALA A 30 -9.56 2.70 6.51
C ALA A 30 -9.40 1.33 7.19
N GLY A 31 -10.09 0.33 6.65
CA GLY A 31 -10.02 -1.08 7.04
C GLY A 31 -10.53 -1.96 5.90
N ASN A 32 -10.35 -3.28 6.03
CA ASN A 32 -10.93 -4.27 5.13
C ASN A 32 -11.32 -5.53 5.92
N ASP A 33 -11.84 -6.55 5.23
CA ASP A 33 -12.33 -7.79 5.87
C ASP A 33 -11.21 -8.59 6.57
N PHE A 34 -9.94 -8.40 6.17
CA PHE A 34 -8.80 -9.09 6.76
C PHE A 34 -8.24 -8.34 7.98
N THR A 35 -8.18 -7.01 7.92
CA THR A 35 -7.61 -6.16 8.97
C THR A 35 -8.47 -4.93 9.17
N SER A 36 -9.02 -4.80 10.37
CA SER A 36 -9.99 -3.74 10.70
C SER A 36 -9.39 -2.33 10.66
N VAL A 37 -8.08 -2.20 10.89
CA VAL A 37 -7.35 -0.93 10.90
C VAL A 37 -6.19 -0.98 9.89
N GLN A 38 -6.44 -0.45 8.70
CA GLN A 38 -5.45 -0.32 7.62
C GLN A 38 -4.81 1.08 7.56
N ALA A 39 -5.48 2.10 8.09
CA ALA A 39 -5.00 3.47 8.07
C ALA A 39 -5.43 4.26 9.30
N VAL A 40 -4.51 5.08 9.82
CA VAL A 40 -4.76 5.97 10.95
C VAL A 40 -4.09 7.33 10.77
N ALA A 41 -4.71 8.36 11.35
CA ALA A 41 -4.04 9.62 11.65
C ALA A 41 -4.03 9.83 13.17
N ILE A 42 -2.87 10.13 13.75
CA ILE A 42 -2.68 10.27 15.19
C ILE A 42 -2.18 11.69 15.46
N ARG A 43 -2.90 12.40 16.33
CA ARG A 43 -2.45 13.68 16.87
C ARG A 43 -1.96 13.50 18.30
N HIS A 44 -0.75 13.97 18.56
CA HIS A 44 -0.17 13.95 19.89
C HIS A 44 0.63 15.22 20.14
N LEU A 45 0.20 16.00 21.14
CA LEU A 45 0.75 17.34 21.42
C LEU A 45 0.77 18.21 20.14
N ASN A 46 1.95 18.65 19.72
CA ASN A 46 2.14 19.48 18.53
C ASN A 46 2.50 18.65 17.28
N GLY A 47 2.38 17.33 17.33
CA GLY A 47 2.70 16.40 16.24
C GLY A 47 1.45 15.76 15.64
N GLU A 48 1.48 15.56 14.32
CA GLU A 48 0.52 14.72 13.61
C GLU A 48 1.29 13.66 12.81
N PHE A 49 0.87 12.41 12.95
CA PHE A 49 1.45 11.23 12.30
C PHE A 49 0.38 10.51 11.50
N TRP A 50 0.71 10.09 10.28
CA TRP A 50 -0.15 9.23 9.46
C TRP A 50 0.52 7.86 9.31
N GLY A 51 -0.26 6.80 9.47
CA GLY A 51 0.20 5.42 9.33
C GLY A 51 -0.73 4.62 8.44
N VAL A 52 -0.14 3.82 7.56
CA VAL A 52 -0.82 2.82 6.74
C VAL A 52 -0.19 1.45 7.00
N GLN A 53 -1.00 0.40 6.93
CA GLN A 53 -0.56 -0.97 7.14
C GLN A 53 -0.33 -1.73 5.82
N TYR A 54 -0.88 -1.21 4.72
CA TYR A 54 -0.53 -1.56 3.35
C TYR A 54 0.64 -0.70 2.84
N HIS A 55 1.14 -1.04 1.64
CA HIS A 55 2.36 -0.49 1.03
C HIS A 55 2.04 0.32 -0.23
N PRO A 56 1.71 1.62 -0.10
CA PRO A 56 1.55 2.50 -1.26
C PRO A 56 2.87 2.69 -2.04
N GLU A 57 4.02 2.37 -1.44
CA GLU A 57 5.32 2.45 -2.10
C GLU A 57 5.60 1.30 -3.06
N TYR A 58 4.94 0.14 -2.91
CA TYR A 58 5.21 -1.04 -3.73
C TYR A 58 4.59 -0.89 -5.12
N ASP A 59 5.36 -1.12 -6.17
CA ASP A 59 4.86 -1.40 -7.50
C ASP A 59 4.78 -2.92 -7.78
N LEU A 60 4.44 -3.24 -9.02
CA LEU A 60 4.34 -4.62 -9.49
C LEU A 60 5.68 -5.36 -9.46
N HIS A 61 6.79 -4.67 -9.70
CA HIS A 61 8.13 -5.24 -9.61
C HIS A 61 8.48 -5.56 -8.14
N GLU A 62 8.23 -4.65 -7.20
CA GLU A 62 8.45 -4.94 -5.78
C GLU A 62 7.60 -6.14 -5.32
N LEU A 63 6.32 -6.19 -5.71
CA LEU A 63 5.46 -7.33 -5.40
C LEU A 63 5.98 -8.64 -6.01
N ALA A 64 6.48 -8.59 -7.26
CA ALA A 64 7.07 -9.75 -7.93
C ALA A 64 8.31 -10.25 -7.17
N ARG A 65 9.22 -9.35 -6.79
CA ARG A 65 10.44 -9.72 -6.04
C ARG A 65 10.13 -10.24 -4.65
N LEU A 66 9.18 -9.66 -3.93
CA LEU A 66 8.74 -10.14 -2.63
C LEU A 66 8.11 -11.53 -2.72
N THR A 67 7.23 -11.73 -3.72
CA THR A 67 6.64 -13.04 -4.00
C THR A 67 7.71 -14.07 -4.34
N TYR A 68 8.67 -13.73 -5.20
CA TYR A 68 9.78 -14.60 -5.56
C TYR A 68 10.60 -15.04 -4.34
N CYS A 69 10.93 -14.11 -3.45
CA CYS A 69 11.67 -14.40 -2.23
C CYS A 69 10.89 -15.30 -1.26
N ARG A 70 9.56 -15.23 -1.26
CA ARG A 70 8.68 -15.93 -0.32
C ARG A 70 7.92 -17.12 -0.93
N ARG A 71 8.11 -17.42 -2.21
CA ARG A 71 7.33 -18.42 -2.98
C ARG A 71 7.21 -19.76 -2.28
N ALA A 72 8.29 -20.28 -1.69
CA ALA A 72 8.25 -21.54 -0.95
C ALA A 72 7.29 -21.47 0.25
N LYS A 73 7.30 -20.37 0.99
CA LYS A 73 6.37 -20.14 2.11
C LYS A 73 4.94 -19.92 1.62
N LEU A 74 4.76 -19.23 0.50
CA LEU A 74 3.44 -18.99 -0.09
C LEU A 74 2.80 -20.29 -0.60
N VAL A 75 3.60 -21.22 -1.14
CA VAL A 75 3.15 -22.59 -1.47
C VAL A 75 2.78 -23.37 -0.20
N GLU A 76 3.62 -23.34 0.83
CA GLU A 76 3.34 -24.00 2.12
C GLU A 76 2.03 -23.52 2.76
N LEU A 77 1.73 -22.21 2.63
CA LEU A 77 0.50 -21.58 3.13
C LEU A 77 -0.71 -21.79 2.20
N GLY A 78 -0.54 -22.41 1.04
CA GLY A 78 -1.63 -22.71 0.11
C GLY A 78 -2.05 -21.57 -0.83
N PHE A 79 -1.29 -20.47 -0.89
CA PHE A 79 -1.55 -19.39 -1.87
C PHE A 79 -1.23 -19.81 -3.30
N PHE A 80 -0.30 -20.75 -3.47
CA PHE A 80 0.00 -21.38 -4.74
C PHE A 80 0.01 -22.91 -4.59
N PRO A 81 -0.46 -23.67 -5.59
CA PRO A 81 -0.45 -25.13 -5.52
C PRO A 81 0.96 -25.73 -5.61
N ASP A 82 1.88 -25.04 -6.29
CA ASP A 82 3.27 -25.45 -6.45
C ASP A 82 4.18 -24.25 -6.81
N MET A 83 5.48 -24.50 -6.81
CA MET A 83 6.50 -23.50 -7.15
C MET A 83 6.37 -22.99 -8.59
N LYS A 84 5.90 -23.82 -9.53
CA LYS A 84 5.74 -23.41 -10.93
C LYS A 84 4.65 -22.35 -11.06
N ARG A 85 3.54 -22.48 -10.33
CA ARG A 85 2.48 -21.45 -10.30
C ARG A 85 2.92 -20.17 -9.60
N ALA A 86 3.73 -20.28 -8.56
CA ALA A 86 4.31 -19.09 -7.93
C ALA A 86 5.26 -18.35 -8.90
N ASP A 87 6.08 -19.09 -9.65
CA ASP A 87 6.99 -18.50 -10.64
C ASP A 87 6.23 -17.87 -11.82
N GLU A 88 5.18 -18.52 -12.33
CA GLU A 88 4.31 -17.94 -13.37
C GLU A 88 3.65 -16.63 -12.92
N TYR A 89 3.22 -16.55 -11.66
CA TYR A 89 2.64 -15.32 -11.10
C TYR A 89 3.70 -14.20 -10.98
N VAL A 90 4.92 -14.54 -10.56
CA VAL A 90 6.04 -13.59 -10.54
C VAL A 90 6.33 -13.07 -11.96
N ASP A 91 6.41 -13.95 -12.94
CA ASP A 91 6.67 -13.58 -14.33
C ASP A 91 5.54 -12.70 -14.90
N ASP A 92 4.29 -12.98 -14.57
CA ASP A 92 3.14 -12.14 -14.96
C ASP A 92 3.26 -10.73 -14.40
N LEU A 93 3.61 -10.58 -13.11
CA LEU A 93 3.81 -9.28 -12.48
C LEU A 93 4.97 -8.50 -13.12
N GLU A 94 6.10 -9.15 -13.42
CA GLU A 94 7.22 -8.52 -14.12
C GLU A 94 6.84 -8.11 -15.54
N ASN A 95 6.15 -8.97 -16.28
CA ASN A 95 5.68 -8.65 -17.63
C ASN A 95 4.70 -7.47 -17.63
N LEU A 96 3.81 -7.41 -16.64
CA LEU A 96 2.86 -6.31 -16.51
C LEU A 96 3.55 -5.01 -16.02
N HIS A 97 4.58 -5.11 -15.20
CA HIS A 97 5.42 -3.96 -14.83
C HIS A 97 6.14 -3.38 -16.06
N ILE A 98 6.71 -4.24 -16.90
CA ILE A 98 7.43 -3.84 -18.12
C ILE A 98 6.47 -3.29 -19.18
N ASP A 99 5.32 -3.91 -19.36
CA ASP A 99 4.28 -3.49 -20.31
C ASP A 99 2.91 -3.42 -19.63
N PRO A 100 2.55 -2.25 -19.05
CA PRO A 100 1.25 -2.03 -18.41
C PRO A 100 0.05 -2.14 -19.37
N SER A 101 0.27 -2.22 -20.68
CA SER A 101 -0.80 -2.38 -21.67
C SER A 101 -1.30 -3.83 -21.80
N ARG A 102 -0.64 -4.78 -21.12
CA ARG A 102 -1.00 -6.22 -21.07
C ARG A 102 -2.30 -6.47 -20.29
N TYR A 103 -3.41 -6.04 -20.88
CA TYR A 103 -4.75 -6.21 -20.34
C TYR A 103 -5.11 -7.67 -20.06
N ASP A 104 -4.58 -8.61 -20.84
CA ASP A 104 -4.78 -10.05 -20.62
C ASP A 104 -4.21 -10.53 -19.28
N ILE A 105 -3.11 -9.95 -18.83
CA ILE A 105 -2.51 -10.23 -17.51
C ILE A 105 -3.27 -9.44 -16.44
N ALA A 106 -3.44 -8.12 -16.63
CA ALA A 106 -4.10 -7.25 -15.66
C ALA A 106 -5.51 -7.75 -15.29
N TRP A 107 -6.31 -8.10 -16.30
CA TRP A 107 -7.65 -8.66 -16.12
C TRP A 107 -7.64 -9.98 -15.35
N ARG A 108 -6.71 -10.88 -15.68
CA ARG A 108 -6.60 -12.20 -15.02
C ARG A 108 -6.21 -12.06 -13.55
N LEU A 109 -5.32 -11.13 -13.24
CA LEU A 109 -4.83 -10.90 -11.88
C LEU A 109 -5.72 -9.95 -11.06
N GLY A 110 -6.71 -9.31 -11.68
CA GLY A 110 -7.56 -8.31 -11.03
C GLY A 110 -6.77 -7.04 -10.66
N ILE A 111 -5.75 -6.69 -11.44
CA ILE A 111 -4.91 -5.52 -11.21
C ILE A 111 -5.41 -4.36 -12.07
N ASP A 112 -5.62 -3.20 -11.46
CA ASP A 112 -6.11 -2.01 -12.14
C ASP A 112 -5.33 -0.73 -11.77
N ALA A 113 -5.92 0.42 -12.05
CA ALA A 113 -5.30 1.72 -11.84
C ALA A 113 -4.96 2.03 -10.38
N ASP A 114 -5.62 1.39 -9.39
CA ASP A 114 -5.36 1.72 -7.99
C ASP A 114 -3.93 1.40 -7.55
N VAL A 115 -3.34 0.36 -8.14
CA VAL A 115 -1.98 -0.09 -7.87
C VAL A 115 -1.01 0.16 -9.04
N MET A 116 -1.52 0.50 -10.22
CA MET A 116 -0.68 0.82 -11.40
C MET A 116 -0.49 2.33 -11.64
N ASP A 117 -1.45 3.17 -11.25
CA ASP A 117 -1.33 4.63 -11.38
C ASP A 117 -0.62 5.20 -10.15
N GLU A 118 0.60 5.71 -10.34
CA GLU A 118 1.40 6.31 -9.26
C GLU A 118 0.69 7.46 -8.54
N THR A 119 -0.21 8.17 -9.22
CA THR A 119 -0.96 9.28 -8.63
C THR A 119 -2.00 8.81 -7.63
N VAL A 120 -2.58 7.61 -7.84
CA VAL A 120 -3.51 6.96 -6.92
C VAL A 120 -2.73 6.24 -5.83
N LYS A 121 -1.73 5.46 -6.23
CA LYS A 121 -0.92 4.64 -5.34
C LYS A 121 -0.18 5.47 -4.28
N ASN A 122 0.52 6.53 -4.69
CA ASN A 122 1.32 7.40 -3.81
C ASN A 122 0.52 8.57 -3.21
N CYS A 123 -0.80 8.53 -3.27
CA CYS A 123 -1.67 9.65 -2.88
C CYS A 123 -1.45 10.09 -1.43
N GLU A 124 -1.31 9.13 -0.52
CA GLU A 124 -1.06 9.36 0.91
C GLU A 124 0.22 10.13 1.13
N THR A 125 1.33 9.70 0.51
CA THR A 125 2.64 10.33 0.63
C THR A 125 2.63 11.75 0.06
N ARG A 126 2.03 11.94 -1.11
CA ARG A 126 1.86 13.27 -1.72
C ARG A 126 1.09 14.20 -0.79
N ASN A 127 -0.01 13.71 -0.23
CA ASN A 127 -0.85 14.47 0.69
C ASN A 127 -0.15 14.71 2.03
N PHE A 128 0.68 13.78 2.50
CA PHE A 128 1.46 13.95 3.72
C PHE A 128 2.45 15.10 3.56
N ILE A 129 3.16 15.14 2.44
CA ILE A 129 4.10 16.23 2.12
C ILE A 129 3.34 17.56 2.04
N LYS A 130 2.24 17.60 1.27
CA LYS A 130 1.44 18.81 1.03
C LYS A 130 0.83 19.37 2.32
N HIS A 131 0.22 18.53 3.16
CA HIS A 131 -0.62 18.97 4.26
C HIS A 131 0.07 18.94 5.63
N LEU A 132 1.12 18.14 5.80
CA LEU A 132 1.84 18.03 7.08
C LEU A 132 3.29 18.49 6.96
N ALA A 133 4.09 17.88 6.08
CA ALA A 133 5.54 18.11 6.09
C ALA A 133 5.92 19.56 5.71
N LEU A 134 5.36 20.09 4.62
CA LEU A 134 5.66 21.46 4.18
C LEU A 134 5.11 22.52 5.16
N PRO A 135 3.86 22.43 5.64
CA PRO A 135 3.36 23.35 6.66
C PRO A 135 4.16 23.30 7.97
N PHE A 136 4.54 22.10 8.44
CA PHE A 136 5.36 21.95 9.63
C PHE A 136 6.72 22.63 9.48
N LYS A 137 7.39 22.43 8.33
CA LYS A 137 8.66 23.11 8.02
C LYS A 137 8.51 24.64 8.08
N ALA A 138 7.48 25.19 7.44
CA ALA A 138 7.25 26.63 7.42
C ALA A 138 7.03 27.22 8.82
N LEU A 139 6.29 26.51 9.69
CA LEU A 139 6.09 26.91 11.09
C LEU A 139 7.40 26.92 11.88
N VAL A 140 8.24 25.90 11.71
CA VAL A 140 9.53 25.80 12.40
C VAL A 140 10.52 26.86 11.90
N GLU A 141 10.54 27.16 10.60
CA GLU A 141 11.39 28.20 10.03
C GLU A 141 10.93 29.61 10.40
N GLY A 142 9.63 29.86 10.48
CA GLY A 142 9.08 31.15 10.92
C GLY A 142 9.16 31.41 12.42
N ALA A 143 9.42 30.38 13.24
CA ALA A 143 9.62 30.49 14.67
C ALA A 143 11.10 30.73 15.08
N LYS A 144 12.02 30.73 14.11
CA LYS A 144 13.44 31.08 14.29
C LYS A 144 13.67 32.55 13.95
#